data_AF-A0A1W6CH89-F1
#
_entry.id   AF-A0A1W6CH89-F1
#
_cell.length_a   1.000
_cell.length_b   1.000
_cell.length_c   1.000
_cell.angle_alpha   90.00
_cell.angle_beta   90.00
_cell.angle_gamma   90.00
#
_symmetry.space_group_name_H-M   'P 1'
#
loop_
_entity.id
_entity.type
_entity.pdbx_description
1 polymer ?
#
loop_
_entity_poly.entity_id
_entity_poly.type
_entity_poly.pdbx_seq_one_letter_code
_entity_poly.pdbx_strand_id
1 'polypeptide(L)'
;MRDPLGYPLPVEIADRQAMFDAAPELLVNGPWVCLNIQPDVIWPVRPQSLEFAGHRAWIIPITTEDHPGVAINRPPEMTLEEAESILCRFLSVLSWRENVGITVAYRTGGNLPRMMGLNKKFGFGIRDEFDFTEVICPVEEKPQIALALMREGRSLNHHGYAFLSYWRILELAFPGADARKEWMRVALQTLTGHGVQEALQSITAQGVTDIGLHLFKSGRCAVAHATGQPIINPDNPSDGLRLYRELPLVREMAIRAIEERFGIDSPSTEYKKHLYELRGWKAVLDAPSNKAVFAGEWPQPRQTIDLPRIHVRLRGCLPYGPLESMTPKWIDKHGPELLMAYQSIDGLVEIRFQLALEEERLKFDLFNSVYGHDDGSVAAAEHRRETQRFFRDFMLNGELQMWNADTGALLSRLDAYIPQNMMIDLDACNAIIAAAQKEVEYRLAQTDRL
;
A
#
# COMPACT_ATOMS: atom_id res chain seq x y z
N MET A 1 -9.21 13.96 0.48
CA MET A 1 -9.16 15.44 0.33
C MET A 1 -9.55 16.06 1.64
N ARG A 2 -8.88 17.14 2.02
CA ARG A 2 -9.22 17.89 3.23
C ARG A 2 -9.64 19.30 2.84
N ASP A 3 -10.55 19.90 3.59
CA ASP A 3 -10.92 21.30 3.37
C ASP A 3 -9.71 22.24 3.66
N PRO A 4 -9.81 23.56 3.44
CA PRO A 4 -8.70 24.49 3.71
C PRO A 4 -8.25 24.52 5.18
N LEU A 5 -9.10 24.09 6.11
CA LEU A 5 -8.77 23.94 7.53
C LEU A 5 -8.19 22.56 7.82
N GLY A 6 -8.25 21.63 6.87
CA GLY A 6 -7.73 20.28 6.92
C GLY A 6 -8.70 19.23 7.47
N TYR A 7 -10.00 19.51 7.50
CA TYR A 7 -11.03 18.52 7.82
C TYR A 7 -11.08 17.45 6.73
N PRO A 8 -11.08 16.15 7.06
CA PRO A 8 -11.32 15.11 6.08
C PRO A 8 -12.70 15.32 5.45
N LEU A 9 -12.72 15.57 4.14
CA LEU A 9 -13.96 15.61 3.40
C LEU A 9 -14.51 14.19 3.29
N PRO A 10 -15.84 14.01 3.29
CA PRO A 10 -16.44 12.72 3.00
C PRO A 10 -15.89 12.17 1.70
N VAL A 11 -15.52 10.88 1.70
CA VAL A 11 -15.18 10.17 0.47
C VAL A 11 -16.49 9.89 -0.25
N GLU A 12 -16.72 10.58 -1.36
CA GLU A 12 -17.96 10.49 -2.12
C GLU A 12 -17.70 9.95 -3.52
N ILE A 13 -18.67 9.22 -4.06
CA ILE A 13 -18.66 8.77 -5.45
C ILE A 13 -19.06 9.96 -6.31
N ALA A 14 -18.14 10.41 -7.15
CA ALA A 14 -18.39 11.50 -8.08
C ALA A 14 -19.07 11.01 -9.36
N ASP A 15 -19.62 11.95 -10.13
CA ASP A 15 -20.06 11.67 -11.49
C ASP A 15 -18.87 11.54 -12.46
N ARG A 16 -19.14 11.05 -13.67
CA ARG A 16 -18.15 10.92 -14.74
C ARG A 16 -17.46 12.24 -15.10
N GLN A 17 -18.18 13.37 -15.05
CA GLN A 17 -17.60 14.65 -15.45
C GLN A 17 -16.53 15.09 -14.43
N ALA A 18 -16.84 15.00 -13.14
CA ALA A 18 -15.90 15.29 -12.07
C ALA A 18 -14.66 14.40 -12.12
N MET A 19 -14.78 13.14 -12.54
CA MET A 19 -13.63 12.28 -12.81
C MET A 19 -12.72 12.86 -13.91
N PHE A 20 -13.29 13.31 -15.03
CA PHE A 20 -12.51 13.91 -16.12
C PHE A 20 -11.92 15.27 -15.74
N ASP A 21 -12.63 16.06 -14.93
CA ASP A 21 -12.12 17.33 -14.42
C ASP A 21 -10.91 17.10 -13.51
N ALA A 22 -10.92 16.01 -12.72
CA ALA A 22 -9.81 15.62 -11.85
C ALA A 22 -8.62 14.99 -12.60
N ALA A 23 -8.85 14.40 -13.78
CA ALA A 23 -7.80 13.83 -14.63
C ALA A 23 -8.05 14.14 -16.12
N PRO A 24 -7.78 15.38 -16.56
CA PRO A 24 -8.01 15.81 -17.94
C PRO A 24 -7.24 14.98 -18.98
N GLU A 25 -6.16 14.28 -18.61
CA GLU A 25 -5.42 13.40 -19.51
C GLU A 25 -6.26 12.21 -20.01
N LEU A 26 -7.31 11.82 -19.28
CA LEU A 26 -8.27 10.80 -19.72
C LEU A 26 -9.13 11.29 -20.90
N LEU A 27 -9.17 12.60 -21.19
CA LEU A 27 -9.85 13.18 -22.36
C LEU A 27 -8.96 13.20 -23.62
N VAL A 28 -7.71 12.74 -23.53
CA VAL A 28 -6.82 12.64 -24.69
C VAL A 28 -7.36 11.55 -25.62
N ASN A 29 -7.70 11.94 -26.85
CA ASN A 29 -8.15 10.98 -27.86
C ASN A 29 -7.04 9.97 -28.16
N GLY A 30 -7.39 8.69 -28.15
CA GLY A 30 -6.46 7.60 -28.46
C GLY A 30 -7.17 6.25 -28.45
N PRO A 31 -6.50 5.16 -28.83
CA PRO A 31 -7.09 3.83 -28.78
C PRO A 31 -7.06 3.29 -27.33
N TRP A 32 -8.00 3.73 -26.52
CA TRP A 32 -8.13 3.30 -25.14
C TRP A 32 -8.64 1.87 -25.04
N VAL A 33 -8.07 1.12 -24.10
CA VAL A 33 -8.48 -0.22 -23.69
C VAL A 33 -8.83 -0.17 -22.21
N CYS A 34 -9.99 -0.71 -21.84
CA CYS A 34 -10.50 -0.68 -20.47
C CYS A 34 -10.92 -2.08 -20.00
N LEU A 35 -10.52 -2.44 -18.78
CA LEU A 35 -11.08 -3.56 -18.05
C LEU A 35 -11.98 -3.03 -16.94
N ASN A 36 -13.28 -3.31 -17.05
CA ASN A 36 -14.29 -2.96 -16.07
C ASN A 36 -14.35 -4.08 -15.04
N ILE A 37 -14.31 -3.73 -13.76
CA ILE A 37 -14.33 -4.72 -12.68
C ILE A 37 -15.71 -4.77 -12.01
N GLN A 38 -15.95 -5.84 -11.25
CA GLN A 38 -17.11 -5.90 -10.37
C GLN A 38 -16.97 -4.89 -9.21
N PRO A 39 -18.05 -4.19 -8.83
CA PRO A 39 -18.02 -3.14 -7.81
C PRO A 39 -18.25 -3.71 -6.39
N ASP A 40 -17.82 -4.95 -6.16
CA ASP A 40 -17.81 -5.64 -4.87
C ASP A 40 -16.46 -5.51 -4.14
N VAL A 41 -15.44 -5.04 -4.84
CA VAL A 41 -14.12 -4.68 -4.29
C VAL A 41 -14.15 -3.24 -3.77
N ILE A 42 -13.45 -2.97 -2.67
CA ILE A 42 -13.22 -1.60 -2.20
C ILE A 42 -12.36 -0.87 -3.24
N TRP A 43 -12.94 0.14 -3.90
CA TRP A 43 -12.29 0.82 -5.04
C TRP A 43 -12.15 2.34 -4.82
N PRO A 44 -11.12 2.99 -5.39
CA PRO A 44 -10.97 4.43 -5.32
C PRO A 44 -12.14 5.21 -5.93
N VAL A 45 -12.41 6.37 -5.34
CA VAL A 45 -13.32 7.38 -5.90
C VAL A 45 -12.60 8.45 -6.71
N ARG A 46 -11.26 8.37 -6.80
CA ARG A 46 -10.44 9.29 -7.59
C ARG A 46 -9.68 8.57 -8.70
N PRO A 47 -9.49 9.21 -9.87
CA PRO A 47 -8.59 8.70 -10.88
C PRO A 47 -7.17 8.71 -10.34
N GLN A 48 -6.42 7.65 -10.65
CA GLN A 48 -5.00 7.57 -10.34
C GLN A 48 -4.27 6.97 -11.53
N SER A 49 -3.01 7.33 -11.71
CA SER A 49 -2.16 6.72 -12.73
C SER A 49 -0.80 6.36 -12.17
N LEU A 50 -0.20 5.30 -12.70
CA LEU A 50 1.20 4.94 -12.47
C LEU A 50 1.79 4.36 -13.75
N GLU A 51 3.12 4.37 -13.85
CA GLU A 51 3.83 3.61 -14.86
C GLU A 51 3.85 2.12 -14.46
N PHE A 52 3.34 1.26 -15.34
CA PHE A 52 3.30 -0.18 -15.14
C PHE A 52 3.66 -0.90 -16.44
N ALA A 53 4.67 -1.77 -16.38
CA ALA A 53 5.23 -2.47 -17.54
C ALA A 53 5.62 -1.52 -18.71
N GLY A 54 6.11 -0.31 -18.39
CA GLY A 54 6.54 0.69 -19.39
C GLY A 54 5.40 1.53 -19.97
N HIS A 55 4.20 1.45 -19.40
CA HIS A 55 3.05 2.24 -19.86
C HIS A 55 2.28 2.86 -18.70
N ARG A 56 1.71 4.04 -18.93
CA ARG A 56 0.82 4.70 -17.98
C ARG A 56 -0.52 3.97 -17.88
N ALA A 57 -0.68 3.18 -16.82
CA ALA A 57 -1.93 2.53 -16.47
C ALA A 57 -2.76 3.44 -15.55
N TRP A 58 -4.07 3.47 -15.79
CA TRP A 58 -5.02 4.26 -15.02
C TRP A 58 -5.91 3.38 -14.17
N ILE A 59 -6.14 3.79 -12.92
CA ILE A 59 -7.32 3.44 -12.16
C ILE A 59 -8.44 4.36 -12.61
N ILE A 60 -9.50 3.77 -13.15
CA ILE A 60 -10.76 4.45 -13.39
C ILE A 60 -11.61 4.26 -12.13
N PRO A 61 -11.96 5.35 -11.42
CA PRO A 61 -12.71 5.26 -10.17
C PRO A 61 -14.12 4.73 -10.42
N ILE A 62 -14.79 4.35 -9.33
CA ILE A 62 -16.23 4.16 -9.39
C ILE A 62 -16.91 5.52 -9.59
N THR A 63 -17.89 5.58 -10.48
CA THR A 63 -18.75 6.77 -10.65
C THR A 63 -20.21 6.41 -10.42
N THR A 64 -21.09 7.42 -10.37
CA THR A 64 -22.54 7.21 -10.30
C THR A 64 -23.13 6.57 -11.55
N GLU A 65 -22.40 6.60 -12.68
CA GLU A 65 -22.86 6.10 -13.97
C GLU A 65 -22.15 4.83 -14.45
N ASP A 66 -20.91 4.61 -14.04
CA ASP A 66 -20.02 3.65 -14.69
C ASP A 66 -19.39 2.64 -13.73
N HIS A 67 -19.04 1.49 -14.29
CA HIS A 67 -18.21 0.51 -13.62
C HIS A 67 -16.82 1.09 -13.31
N PRO A 68 -16.26 0.82 -12.12
CA PRO A 68 -14.84 1.04 -11.87
C PRO A 68 -13.98 0.12 -12.73
N GLY A 69 -12.70 0.43 -12.84
CA GLY A 69 -11.77 -0.48 -13.50
C GLY A 69 -10.40 0.12 -13.75
N VAL A 70 -9.75 -0.41 -14.79
CA VAL A 70 -8.43 0.06 -15.22
C VAL A 70 -8.40 0.33 -16.70
N ALA A 71 -7.60 1.30 -17.12
CA ALA A 71 -7.48 1.67 -18.53
C ALA A 71 -6.03 1.97 -18.94
N ILE A 72 -5.76 1.82 -20.23
CA ILE A 72 -4.51 2.23 -20.87
C ILE A 72 -4.83 2.85 -22.22
N ASN A 73 -4.13 3.93 -22.56
CA ASN A 73 -4.13 4.46 -23.92
C ASN A 73 -3.02 3.75 -24.69
N ARG A 74 -3.36 2.74 -25.50
CA ARG A 74 -2.33 1.89 -26.11
C ARG A 74 -1.60 2.65 -27.22
N PRO A 75 -0.28 2.52 -27.34
CA PRO A 75 0.41 3.11 -28.48
C PRO A 75 0.11 2.31 -29.77
N PRO A 76 0.26 2.91 -30.97
CA PRO A 76 -0.13 2.29 -32.24
C PRO A 76 0.50 0.91 -32.50
N GLU A 77 1.72 0.70 -32.04
CA GLU A 77 2.49 -0.54 -32.17
C GLU A 77 2.01 -1.68 -31.27
N MET A 78 1.22 -1.38 -30.23
CA MET A 78 0.72 -2.37 -29.29
C MET A 78 -0.64 -2.92 -29.75
N THR A 79 -0.75 -4.25 -29.79
CA THR A 79 -2.00 -4.95 -30.10
C THR A 79 -3.02 -4.80 -28.96
N LEU A 80 -4.29 -5.10 -29.25
CA LEU A 80 -5.34 -5.04 -28.22
C LEU A 80 -5.08 -6.10 -27.13
N GLU A 81 -4.69 -7.31 -27.53
CA GLU A 81 -4.42 -8.43 -26.65
C GLU A 81 -3.23 -8.15 -25.72
N GLU A 82 -2.19 -7.47 -26.20
CA GLU A 82 -1.07 -7.02 -25.38
C GLU A 82 -1.50 -6.00 -24.33
N ALA A 83 -2.31 -5.00 -24.73
CA ALA A 83 -2.85 -4.00 -23.82
C ALA A 83 -3.74 -4.64 -22.74
N GLU A 84 -4.64 -5.55 -23.12
CA GLU A 84 -5.48 -6.30 -22.19
C GLU A 84 -4.66 -7.17 -21.24
N SER A 85 -3.58 -7.78 -21.74
CA SER A 85 -2.67 -8.59 -20.93
C SER A 85 -1.94 -7.74 -19.89
N ILE A 86 -1.49 -6.53 -20.26
CA ILE A 86 -0.89 -5.57 -19.33
C ILE A 86 -1.88 -5.20 -18.23
N LEU A 87 -3.11 -4.84 -18.59
CA LEU A 87 -4.16 -4.49 -17.61
C LEU A 87 -4.53 -5.69 -16.72
N CYS A 88 -4.58 -6.91 -17.25
CA CYS A 88 -4.80 -8.12 -16.46
C CYS A 88 -3.67 -8.38 -15.45
N ARG A 89 -2.41 -8.19 -15.85
CA ARG A 89 -1.26 -8.27 -14.95
C ARG A 89 -1.32 -7.20 -13.87
N PHE A 90 -1.67 -5.97 -14.25
CA PHE A 90 -1.84 -4.86 -13.30
C PHE A 90 -2.89 -5.19 -12.24
N LEU A 91 -4.08 -5.66 -12.64
CA LEU A 91 -5.11 -6.12 -11.70
C LEU A 91 -4.66 -7.30 -10.83
N SER A 92 -3.79 -8.17 -11.32
CA SER A 92 -3.25 -9.30 -10.53
C SER A 92 -2.31 -8.81 -9.43
N VAL A 93 -1.48 -7.80 -9.73
CA VAL A 93 -0.63 -7.12 -8.74
C VAL A 93 -1.49 -6.36 -7.73
N LEU A 94 -2.51 -5.62 -8.16
CA LEU A 94 -3.43 -4.94 -7.24
C LEU A 94 -4.15 -5.94 -6.33
N SER A 95 -4.63 -7.05 -6.88
CA SER A 95 -5.26 -8.12 -6.10
C SER A 95 -4.31 -8.69 -5.05
N TRP A 96 -3.02 -8.85 -5.37
CA TRP A 96 -2.00 -9.27 -4.42
C TRP A 96 -1.81 -8.25 -3.29
N ARG A 97 -1.59 -6.98 -3.66
CA ARG A 97 -1.34 -5.85 -2.75
C ARG A 97 -2.51 -5.57 -1.81
N GLU A 98 -3.73 -5.65 -2.30
CA GLU A 98 -4.94 -5.35 -1.54
C GLU A 98 -5.54 -6.60 -0.86
N ASN A 99 -4.89 -7.75 -1.01
CA ASN A 99 -5.33 -9.04 -0.48
C ASN A 99 -6.81 -9.38 -0.81
N VAL A 100 -7.27 -9.03 -2.01
CA VAL A 100 -8.67 -9.13 -2.45
C VAL A 100 -8.78 -9.76 -3.82
N GLY A 101 -9.88 -10.46 -4.10
CA GLY A 101 -10.21 -10.91 -5.46
C GLY A 101 -10.61 -9.72 -6.33
N ILE A 102 -10.21 -9.72 -7.60
CA ILE A 102 -10.67 -8.71 -8.57
C ILE A 102 -11.18 -9.42 -9.82
N THR A 103 -12.48 -9.28 -10.10
CA THR A 103 -13.15 -9.90 -11.24
C THR A 103 -13.36 -8.88 -12.36
N VAL A 104 -12.92 -9.21 -13.57
CA VAL A 104 -13.21 -8.42 -14.77
C VAL A 104 -14.63 -8.75 -15.24
N ALA A 105 -15.52 -7.76 -15.21
CA ALA A 105 -16.91 -7.88 -15.65
C ALA A 105 -17.05 -7.65 -17.17
N TYR A 106 -16.39 -6.62 -17.70
CA TYR A 106 -16.49 -6.23 -19.11
C TYR A 106 -15.15 -5.73 -19.66
N ARG A 107 -14.95 -5.93 -20.97
CA ARG A 107 -13.85 -5.33 -21.73
C ARG A 107 -14.44 -4.27 -22.64
N THR A 108 -13.97 -3.04 -22.52
CA THR A 108 -14.47 -1.90 -23.29
C THR A 108 -13.30 -1.03 -23.74
N GLY A 109 -13.57 0.07 -24.42
CA GLY A 109 -12.54 0.95 -24.96
C GLY A 109 -13.10 1.87 -26.03
N GLY A 110 -12.22 2.51 -26.78
CA GLY A 110 -12.58 3.38 -27.90
C GLY A 110 -11.66 4.59 -27.99
N ASN A 111 -12.18 5.70 -28.53
CA ASN A 111 -11.41 6.95 -28.66
C ASN A 111 -11.11 7.64 -27.31
N LEU A 112 -11.83 7.25 -26.26
CA LEU A 112 -11.73 7.69 -24.87
C LEU A 112 -11.87 6.45 -23.96
N PRO A 113 -11.50 6.50 -22.67
CA PRO A 113 -11.64 5.38 -21.75
C PRO A 113 -13.11 5.17 -21.37
N ARG A 114 -13.87 4.56 -22.28
CA ARG A 114 -15.32 4.33 -22.11
C ARG A 114 -15.57 3.11 -21.25
N MET A 115 -15.97 3.34 -20.01
CA MET A 115 -16.41 2.29 -19.11
C MET A 115 -17.84 1.84 -19.43
N MET A 116 -18.21 0.65 -18.96
CA MET A 116 -19.56 0.15 -19.08
C MET A 116 -20.47 0.83 -18.06
N GLY A 117 -21.67 1.22 -18.47
CA GLY A 117 -22.67 1.79 -17.58
C GLY A 117 -23.07 0.84 -16.45
N LEU A 118 -23.22 1.38 -15.26
CA LEU A 118 -23.51 0.69 -14.01
C LEU A 118 -24.99 0.82 -13.66
N ASN A 119 -25.67 -0.31 -13.50
CA ASN A 119 -27.07 -0.36 -13.04
C ASN A 119 -27.16 -0.78 -11.56
N LYS A 120 -26.34 -0.17 -10.70
CA LYS A 120 -26.30 -0.39 -9.24
C LYS A 120 -26.19 0.97 -8.57
N LYS A 121 -26.93 1.19 -7.48
CA LYS A 121 -26.98 2.50 -6.78
C LYS A 121 -26.48 2.47 -5.33
N PHE A 122 -26.23 1.29 -4.77
CA PHE A 122 -25.83 1.13 -3.36
C PHE A 122 -25.01 -0.15 -3.18
N GLY A 123 -24.36 -0.29 -2.01
CA GLY A 123 -23.58 -1.49 -1.66
C GLY A 123 -22.20 -1.51 -2.32
N PHE A 124 -21.53 -0.36 -2.31
CA PHE A 124 -20.16 -0.20 -2.80
C PHE A 124 -19.20 -0.12 -1.61
N GLY A 125 -18.05 -0.77 -1.72
CA GLY A 125 -16.89 -0.45 -0.89
C GLY A 125 -16.12 0.68 -1.59
N ILE A 126 -15.87 1.78 -0.89
CA ILE A 126 -15.10 2.90 -1.44
C ILE A 126 -13.92 3.25 -0.56
N ARG A 127 -12.87 3.79 -1.19
CA ARG A 127 -11.70 4.37 -0.55
C ARG A 127 -11.27 5.62 -1.30
N ASP A 128 -10.38 6.40 -0.70
CA ASP A 128 -9.89 7.61 -1.36
C ASP A 128 -9.01 7.26 -2.56
N GLU A 129 -7.97 6.45 -2.31
CA GLU A 129 -6.95 6.08 -3.28
C GLU A 129 -6.23 4.76 -2.90
N PHE A 130 -5.60 4.11 -3.87
CA PHE A 130 -4.61 3.06 -3.67
C PHE A 130 -3.23 3.62 -3.35
N ASP A 131 -2.43 2.85 -2.61
CA ASP A 131 -1.01 3.14 -2.37
C ASP A 131 -0.14 2.40 -3.40
N PHE A 132 0.56 3.16 -4.24
CA PHE A 132 1.44 2.60 -5.28
C PHE A 132 2.93 2.60 -4.94
N THR A 133 3.30 2.98 -3.72
CA THR A 133 4.71 3.14 -3.32
C THR A 133 5.56 1.87 -3.56
N GLU A 134 4.96 0.70 -3.34
CA GLU A 134 5.63 -0.61 -3.41
C GLU A 134 5.03 -1.52 -4.50
N VAL A 135 4.58 -0.94 -5.63
CA VAL A 135 4.01 -1.73 -6.72
C VAL A 135 5.10 -2.53 -7.43
N ILE A 136 4.94 -3.85 -7.41
CA ILE A 136 5.83 -4.79 -8.09
C ILE A 136 5.31 -5.02 -9.50
N CYS A 137 6.21 -5.03 -10.49
CA CYS A 137 5.89 -5.46 -11.86
C CYS A 137 6.78 -6.66 -12.21
N PRO A 138 6.35 -7.91 -11.91
CA PRO A 138 7.18 -9.07 -12.19
C PRO A 138 7.42 -9.20 -13.70
N VAL A 139 8.68 -9.37 -14.11
CA VAL A 139 9.07 -9.51 -15.52
C VAL A 139 8.97 -10.97 -15.98
N GLU A 140 9.25 -11.90 -15.07
CA GLU A 140 9.22 -13.34 -15.34
C GLU A 140 7.80 -13.90 -15.43
N GLU A 141 7.61 -14.88 -16.30
CA GLU A 141 6.30 -15.48 -16.58
C GLU A 141 5.70 -16.23 -15.36
N LYS A 142 6.51 -17.03 -14.65
CA LYS A 142 5.99 -17.83 -13.53
C LYS A 142 5.41 -16.97 -12.39
N PRO A 143 6.10 -15.92 -11.89
CA PRO A 143 5.50 -15.01 -10.92
C PRO A 143 4.22 -14.33 -11.45
N GLN A 144 4.19 -13.92 -12.73
CA GLN A 144 2.98 -13.32 -13.31
C GLN A 144 1.80 -14.29 -13.28
N ILE A 145 2.02 -15.55 -13.69
CA ILE A 145 0.99 -16.60 -13.63
C ILE A 145 0.56 -16.86 -12.19
N ALA A 146 1.50 -16.90 -11.23
CA ALA A 146 1.19 -17.13 -9.82
C ALA A 146 0.26 -16.04 -9.25
N LEU A 147 0.54 -14.76 -9.54
CA LEU A 147 -0.32 -13.66 -9.13
C LEU A 147 -1.69 -13.70 -9.82
N ALA A 148 -1.73 -14.08 -11.10
CA ALA A 148 -2.99 -14.22 -11.84
C ALA A 148 -3.88 -15.33 -11.26
N LEU A 149 -3.30 -16.49 -10.93
CA LEU A 149 -3.97 -17.60 -10.25
C LEU A 149 -4.42 -17.21 -8.83
N MET A 150 -3.62 -16.41 -8.11
CA MET A 150 -3.99 -15.92 -6.78
C MET A 150 -5.20 -15.00 -6.87
N ARG A 151 -5.20 -14.06 -7.83
CA ARG A 151 -6.36 -13.21 -8.11
C ARG A 151 -7.60 -14.05 -8.45
N GLU A 152 -7.47 -15.01 -9.35
CA GLU A 152 -8.56 -15.90 -9.74
C GLU A 152 -9.12 -16.65 -8.52
N GLY A 153 -8.26 -17.29 -7.73
CA GLY A 153 -8.67 -18.03 -6.53
C GLY A 153 -9.41 -17.17 -5.51
N ARG A 154 -9.03 -15.90 -5.36
CA ARG A 154 -9.69 -14.94 -4.46
C ARG A 154 -11.02 -14.42 -5.01
N SER A 155 -11.15 -14.33 -6.33
CA SER A 155 -12.36 -13.86 -7.02
C SER A 155 -13.46 -14.92 -7.12
N LEU A 156 -13.13 -16.20 -6.95
CA LEU A 156 -14.07 -17.29 -7.14
C LEU A 156 -14.97 -17.50 -5.91
N ASN A 157 -16.29 -17.49 -6.14
CA ASN A 157 -17.28 -17.89 -5.13
C ASN A 157 -17.39 -19.41 -4.95
N HIS A 158 -16.76 -20.21 -5.84
CA HIS A 158 -16.80 -21.67 -5.78
C HIS A 158 -15.54 -22.24 -5.11
N HIS A 159 -15.67 -22.77 -3.89
CA HIS A 159 -14.54 -23.22 -3.06
C HIS A 159 -13.64 -24.25 -3.76
N GLY A 160 -14.21 -25.19 -4.52
CA GLY A 160 -13.41 -26.17 -5.26
C GLY A 160 -12.52 -25.56 -6.33
N TYR A 161 -13.02 -24.56 -7.07
CA TYR A 161 -12.23 -23.93 -8.12
C TYR A 161 -11.21 -22.97 -7.53
N ALA A 162 -11.57 -22.25 -6.46
CA ALA A 162 -10.61 -21.48 -5.67
C ALA A 162 -9.46 -22.36 -5.16
N PHE A 163 -9.79 -23.54 -4.62
CA PHE A 163 -8.80 -24.53 -4.19
C PHE A 163 -7.85 -24.92 -5.32
N LEU A 164 -8.38 -25.21 -6.51
CA LEU A 164 -7.55 -25.57 -7.67
C LEU A 164 -6.65 -24.42 -8.13
N SER A 165 -7.14 -23.18 -8.15
CA SER A 165 -6.32 -22.01 -8.50
C SER A 165 -5.16 -21.83 -7.52
N TYR A 166 -5.40 -21.96 -6.21
CA TYR A 166 -4.32 -21.93 -5.21
C TYR A 166 -3.37 -23.13 -5.33
N TRP A 167 -3.90 -24.32 -5.59
CA TRP A 167 -3.08 -25.52 -5.76
C TRP A 167 -2.15 -25.41 -6.97
N ARG A 168 -2.62 -24.83 -8.09
CA ARG A 168 -1.79 -24.60 -9.29
C ARG A 168 -0.60 -23.70 -9.00
N ILE A 169 -0.70 -22.77 -8.06
CA ILE A 169 0.45 -21.96 -7.60
C ILE A 169 1.50 -22.86 -6.95
N LEU A 170 1.09 -23.82 -6.12
CA LEU A 170 2.01 -24.80 -5.53
C LEU A 170 2.66 -25.68 -6.60
N GLU A 171 1.91 -26.08 -7.63
CA GLU A 171 2.47 -26.85 -8.76
C GLU A 171 3.48 -26.04 -9.58
N LEU A 172 3.22 -24.73 -9.74
CA LEU A 172 4.12 -23.82 -10.44
C LEU A 172 5.42 -23.56 -9.66
N ALA A 173 5.30 -23.35 -8.35
CA ALA A 173 6.41 -23.11 -7.43
C ALA A 173 7.26 -24.38 -7.20
N PHE A 174 6.61 -25.54 -7.19
CA PHE A 174 7.21 -26.86 -6.97
C PHE A 174 6.71 -27.87 -8.01
N PRO A 175 7.34 -27.93 -9.21
CA PRO A 175 6.91 -28.84 -10.28
C PRO A 175 7.01 -30.32 -9.91
N GLY A 176 8.04 -30.70 -9.14
CA GLY A 176 8.25 -32.06 -8.67
C GLY A 176 7.29 -32.44 -7.55
N ALA A 177 6.52 -33.51 -7.72
CA ALA A 177 5.51 -33.94 -6.75
C ALA A 177 6.10 -34.26 -5.36
N ASP A 178 7.27 -34.89 -5.30
CA ASP A 178 7.89 -35.27 -4.02
C ASP A 178 8.50 -34.06 -3.31
N ALA A 179 9.16 -33.15 -4.05
CA ALA A 179 9.64 -31.89 -3.50
C ALA A 179 8.48 -31.04 -2.93
N ARG A 180 7.34 -31.00 -3.63
CA ARG A 180 6.14 -30.30 -3.18
C ARG A 180 5.57 -30.92 -1.90
N LYS A 181 5.45 -32.25 -1.83
CA LYS A 181 4.97 -32.94 -0.62
C LYS A 181 5.87 -32.65 0.58
N GLU A 182 7.19 -32.75 0.41
CA GLU A 182 8.12 -32.49 1.49
C GLU A 182 8.07 -31.04 1.95
N TRP A 183 8.01 -30.09 1.00
CA TRP A 183 7.84 -28.68 1.34
C TRP A 183 6.53 -28.43 2.10
N MET A 184 5.40 -29.00 1.65
CA MET A 184 4.11 -28.86 2.33
C MET A 184 4.16 -29.40 3.76
N ARG A 185 4.80 -30.55 3.98
CA ARG A 185 4.96 -31.18 5.30
C ARG A 185 5.66 -30.23 6.28
N VAL A 186 6.68 -29.51 5.82
CA VAL A 186 7.40 -28.52 6.63
C VAL A 186 6.56 -27.24 6.78
N ALA A 187 5.98 -26.73 5.70
CA ALA A 187 5.23 -25.48 5.69
C ALA A 187 4.03 -25.51 6.63
N LEU A 188 3.30 -26.63 6.71
CA LEU A 188 2.13 -26.81 7.57
C LEU A 188 2.44 -26.67 9.06
N GLN A 189 3.68 -26.91 9.50
CA GLN A 189 4.07 -26.84 10.92
C GLN A 189 4.12 -25.40 11.44
N THR A 190 4.40 -24.45 10.56
CA THR A 190 4.55 -23.03 10.91
C THR A 190 3.57 -22.15 10.13
N LEU A 191 2.56 -22.75 9.50
CA LEU A 191 1.58 -22.02 8.70
C LEU A 191 0.71 -21.18 9.63
N THR A 192 0.61 -19.89 9.31
CA THR A 192 -0.22 -18.93 10.04
C THR A 192 -1.16 -18.24 9.07
N GLY A 193 -2.30 -17.78 9.57
CA GLY A 193 -3.26 -17.02 8.79
C GLY A 193 -4.68 -17.26 9.28
N HIS A 194 -5.60 -16.44 8.81
CA HIS A 194 -7.00 -16.52 9.23
C HIS A 194 -7.63 -17.84 8.79
N GLY A 195 -8.12 -18.62 9.76
CA GLY A 195 -8.79 -19.91 9.55
C GLY A 195 -7.84 -21.11 9.44
N VAL A 196 -6.52 -20.91 9.51
CA VAL A 196 -5.53 -22.01 9.38
C VAL A 196 -5.62 -22.97 10.56
N GLN A 197 -5.66 -22.46 11.79
CA GLN A 197 -5.66 -23.30 12.98
C GLN A 197 -6.96 -24.11 13.09
N GLU A 198 -8.09 -23.46 12.80
CA GLU A 198 -9.41 -24.09 12.76
C GLU A 198 -9.47 -25.19 11.70
N ALA A 199 -8.89 -24.94 10.51
CA ALA A 199 -8.80 -25.93 9.44
C ALA A 199 -7.93 -27.13 9.84
N LEU A 200 -6.74 -26.90 10.41
CA LEU A 200 -5.85 -27.96 10.89
C LEU A 200 -6.53 -28.82 11.97
N GLN A 201 -7.19 -28.19 12.93
CA GLN A 201 -7.94 -28.89 13.97
C GLN A 201 -9.10 -29.70 13.39
N SER A 202 -9.85 -29.12 12.44
CA SER A 202 -10.98 -29.80 11.80
C SER A 202 -10.56 -31.03 11.01
N ILE A 203 -9.40 -31.01 10.34
CA ILE A 203 -8.86 -32.17 9.60
C ILE A 203 -8.32 -33.21 10.58
N THR A 204 -7.57 -32.78 11.60
CA THR A 204 -6.98 -33.68 12.60
C THR A 204 -8.05 -34.42 13.40
N ALA A 205 -9.16 -33.75 13.74
CA ALA A 205 -10.30 -34.35 14.44
C ALA A 205 -10.97 -35.50 13.64
N GLN A 206 -10.75 -35.57 12.32
CA GLN A 206 -11.23 -36.66 11.46
C GLN A 206 -10.27 -37.87 11.44
N GLY A 207 -9.17 -37.83 12.21
CA GLY A 207 -8.16 -38.88 12.26
C GLY A 207 -7.15 -38.84 11.10
N VAL A 208 -7.09 -37.72 10.36
CA VAL A 208 -6.13 -37.54 9.26
C VAL A 208 -4.74 -37.27 9.83
N THR A 209 -3.78 -38.14 9.52
CA THR A 209 -2.38 -38.02 9.97
C THR A 209 -1.49 -37.30 8.96
N ASP A 210 -1.72 -37.51 7.66
CA ASP A 210 -1.02 -36.82 6.57
C ASP A 210 -1.95 -35.81 5.89
N ILE A 211 -1.93 -34.58 6.41
CA ILE A 211 -2.74 -33.48 5.91
C ILE A 211 -2.39 -33.13 4.46
N GLY A 212 -1.11 -33.19 4.08
CA GLY A 212 -0.67 -32.87 2.72
C GLY A 212 -1.22 -33.86 1.69
N LEU A 213 -1.15 -35.16 2.02
CA LEU A 213 -1.72 -36.22 1.19
C LEU A 213 -3.25 -36.14 1.14
N HIS A 214 -3.89 -35.80 2.26
CA HIS A 214 -5.34 -35.55 2.32
C HIS A 214 -5.73 -34.45 1.34
N LEU A 215 -5.16 -33.24 1.46
CA LEU A 215 -5.47 -32.11 0.59
C LEU A 215 -5.23 -32.41 -0.90
N PHE A 216 -4.21 -33.21 -1.22
CA PHE A 216 -3.97 -33.66 -2.60
C PHE A 216 -5.08 -34.59 -3.11
N LYS A 217 -5.44 -35.63 -2.35
CA LYS A 217 -6.41 -36.65 -2.79
C LYS A 217 -7.85 -36.12 -2.73
N SER A 218 -8.25 -35.61 -1.57
CA SER A 218 -9.62 -35.23 -1.25
C SER A 218 -9.98 -33.82 -1.72
N GLY A 219 -8.97 -32.98 -1.98
CA GLY A 219 -9.12 -31.66 -2.58
C GLY A 219 -8.78 -31.69 -4.07
N ARG A 220 -7.48 -31.59 -4.39
CA ARG A 220 -7.01 -31.41 -5.78
C ARG A 220 -7.54 -32.48 -6.74
N CYS A 221 -7.36 -33.77 -6.44
CA CYS A 221 -7.80 -34.84 -7.33
C CYS A 221 -9.32 -34.93 -7.40
N ALA A 222 -10.01 -34.75 -6.27
CA ALA A 222 -11.47 -34.85 -6.19
C ALA A 222 -12.21 -33.74 -6.95
N VAL A 223 -11.65 -32.53 -6.98
CA VAL A 223 -12.20 -31.42 -7.77
C VAL A 223 -11.85 -31.57 -9.26
N ALA A 224 -10.62 -32.03 -9.57
CA ALA A 224 -10.12 -32.05 -10.95
C ALA A 224 -10.63 -33.23 -11.80
N HIS A 225 -11.07 -34.33 -11.18
CA HIS A 225 -11.42 -35.55 -11.91
C HIS A 225 -12.86 -35.99 -11.64
N ALA A 226 -13.69 -35.95 -12.69
CA ALA A 226 -15.09 -36.38 -12.63
C ALA A 226 -15.30 -37.91 -12.64
N THR A 227 -14.23 -38.69 -12.84
CA THR A 227 -14.29 -40.16 -12.96
C THR A 227 -13.64 -40.90 -11.79
N GLY A 228 -12.90 -40.20 -10.92
CA GLY A 228 -12.20 -40.76 -9.77
C GLY A 228 -12.99 -40.60 -8.47
N GLN A 229 -12.79 -41.52 -7.53
CA GLN A 229 -13.30 -41.38 -6.15
C GLN A 229 -12.16 -40.91 -5.23
N PRO A 230 -12.40 -39.96 -4.29
CA PRO A 230 -13.66 -39.23 -4.11
C PRO A 230 -13.88 -38.16 -5.20
N ILE A 231 -15.15 -37.88 -5.54
CA ILE A 231 -15.56 -36.77 -6.41
C ILE A 231 -16.25 -35.69 -5.57
N ILE A 232 -16.10 -34.42 -5.95
CA ILE A 232 -16.88 -33.32 -5.37
C ILE A 232 -18.24 -33.25 -6.05
N ASN A 233 -19.32 -33.48 -5.29
CA ASN A 233 -20.68 -33.27 -5.77
C ASN A 233 -21.14 -31.83 -5.42
N PRO A 234 -21.39 -30.94 -6.39
CA PRO A 234 -21.86 -29.58 -6.13
C PRO A 234 -23.21 -29.53 -5.40
N ASP A 235 -24.05 -30.56 -5.55
CA ASP A 235 -25.35 -30.68 -4.88
C ASP A 235 -25.25 -31.33 -3.49
N ASN A 236 -24.05 -31.69 -3.04
CA ASN A 236 -23.79 -32.18 -1.69
C ASN A 236 -23.20 -31.06 -0.81
N PRO A 237 -23.98 -30.48 0.12
CA PRO A 237 -23.50 -29.39 0.98
C PRO A 237 -22.29 -29.77 1.84
N SER A 238 -22.13 -31.06 2.17
CA SER A 238 -20.99 -31.52 2.98
C SER A 238 -19.65 -31.41 2.22
N ASP A 239 -19.65 -31.63 0.91
CA ASP A 239 -18.46 -31.45 0.07
C ASP A 239 -18.06 -29.97 -0.02
N GLY A 240 -19.05 -29.09 -0.21
CA GLY A 240 -18.85 -27.65 -0.22
C GLY A 240 -18.30 -27.14 1.12
N LEU A 241 -18.89 -27.56 2.24
CA LEU A 241 -18.47 -27.15 3.58
C LEU A 241 -17.07 -27.66 3.93
N ARG A 242 -16.73 -28.89 3.51
CA ARG A 242 -15.38 -29.45 3.69
C ARG A 242 -14.35 -28.60 2.94
N LEU A 243 -14.57 -28.34 1.66
CA LEU A 243 -13.65 -27.51 0.86
C LEU A 243 -13.53 -26.09 1.42
N TYR A 244 -14.63 -25.49 1.87
CA TYR A 244 -14.61 -24.19 2.53
C TYR A 244 -13.69 -24.18 3.76
N ARG A 245 -13.81 -25.20 4.63
CA ARG A 245 -12.99 -25.33 5.84
C ARG A 245 -11.51 -25.58 5.54
N GLU A 246 -11.20 -26.29 4.47
CA GLU A 246 -9.83 -26.64 4.08
C GLU A 246 -9.15 -25.53 3.27
N LEU A 247 -9.92 -24.63 2.64
CA LEU A 247 -9.43 -23.58 1.74
C LEU A 247 -8.38 -22.64 2.37
N PRO A 248 -8.48 -22.22 3.65
CA PRO A 248 -7.45 -21.40 4.28
C PRO A 248 -6.05 -22.02 4.20
N LEU A 249 -5.93 -23.34 4.35
CA LEU A 249 -4.63 -24.02 4.31
C LEU A 249 -3.96 -23.85 2.95
N VAL A 250 -4.69 -24.13 1.87
CA VAL A 250 -4.13 -24.07 0.52
C VAL A 250 -3.88 -22.64 0.09
N ARG A 251 -4.75 -21.70 0.49
CA ARG A 251 -4.54 -20.27 0.25
C ARG A 251 -3.27 -19.76 0.91
N GLU A 252 -3.09 -19.99 2.21
CA GLU A 252 -1.90 -19.51 2.93
C GLU A 252 -0.62 -20.22 2.47
N MET A 253 -0.69 -21.52 2.12
CA MET A 253 0.44 -22.20 1.48
C MET A 253 0.78 -21.58 0.12
N ALA A 254 -0.22 -21.21 -0.69
CA ALA A 254 0.03 -20.56 -1.98
C ALA A 254 0.65 -19.16 -1.81
N ILE A 255 0.19 -18.37 -0.83
CA ILE A 255 0.81 -17.09 -0.46
C ILE A 255 2.29 -17.31 -0.10
N ARG A 256 2.57 -18.23 0.82
CA ARG A 256 3.92 -18.55 1.25
C ARG A 256 4.81 -19.05 0.11
N ALA A 257 4.26 -19.86 -0.79
CA ALA A 257 5.00 -20.35 -1.96
C ALA A 257 5.37 -19.19 -2.91
N ILE A 258 4.51 -18.19 -3.09
CA ILE A 258 4.82 -16.98 -3.86
C ILE A 258 5.98 -16.21 -3.21
N GLU A 259 5.91 -16.00 -1.90
CA GLU A 259 6.97 -15.30 -1.15
C GLU A 259 8.32 -16.03 -1.26
N GLU A 260 8.36 -17.32 -0.94
CA GLU A 260 9.61 -18.09 -0.86
C GLU A 260 10.23 -18.40 -2.23
N ARG A 261 9.42 -18.58 -3.28
CA ARG A 261 9.90 -19.07 -4.59
C ARG A 261 9.97 -18.02 -5.67
N PHE A 262 9.19 -16.96 -5.54
CA PHE A 262 9.18 -15.84 -6.49
C PHE A 262 9.69 -14.55 -5.86
N GLY A 263 9.97 -14.51 -4.56
CA GLY A 263 10.54 -13.33 -3.89
C GLY A 263 9.59 -12.14 -3.83
N ILE A 264 8.27 -12.40 -3.92
CA ILE A 264 7.24 -11.38 -3.90
C ILE A 264 6.58 -11.41 -2.52
N ASP A 265 6.94 -10.44 -1.68
CA ASP A 265 6.39 -10.33 -0.33
C ASP A 265 4.88 -10.06 -0.37
N SER A 266 4.12 -10.67 0.54
CA SER A 266 2.74 -10.28 0.79
C SER A 266 2.68 -8.96 1.56
N PRO A 267 1.56 -8.24 1.54
CA PRO A 267 1.40 -7.02 2.35
C PRO A 267 1.69 -7.24 3.84
N SER A 268 1.34 -8.43 4.36
CA SER A 268 1.59 -8.78 5.76
C SER A 268 3.09 -8.98 6.06
N THR A 269 3.83 -9.55 5.10
CA THR A 269 5.27 -9.75 5.22
C THR A 269 6.03 -8.45 5.05
N GLU A 270 5.62 -7.61 4.10
CA GLU A 270 6.19 -6.26 3.95
C GLU A 270 5.99 -5.43 5.23
N TYR A 271 4.79 -5.43 5.81
CA TYR A 271 4.52 -4.74 7.08
C TYR A 271 5.41 -5.28 8.22
N LYS A 272 5.56 -6.60 8.32
CA LYS A 272 6.44 -7.22 9.34
C LYS A 272 7.90 -6.88 9.14
N LYS A 273 8.37 -6.83 7.88
CA LYS A 273 9.77 -6.53 7.52
C LYS A 273 10.07 -5.04 7.56
N HIS A 274 9.08 -4.17 7.31
CA HIS A 274 9.10 -2.71 7.43
C HIS A 274 10.32 -2.01 6.81
N LEU A 275 10.98 -2.64 5.84
CA LEU A 275 12.22 -2.14 5.23
C LEU A 275 12.04 -0.78 4.53
N TYR A 276 10.79 -0.42 4.18
CA TYR A 276 10.45 0.88 3.61
C TYR A 276 10.69 2.04 4.58
N GLU A 277 10.78 1.79 5.89
CA GLU A 277 11.07 2.83 6.88
C GLU A 277 12.46 3.43 6.68
N LEU A 278 13.48 2.66 6.30
CA LEU A 278 14.86 3.14 6.17
C LEU A 278 15.46 2.98 4.77
N ARG A 279 14.72 2.44 3.80
CA ARG A 279 15.24 2.07 2.48
C ARG A 279 16.01 3.20 1.79
N GLY A 280 15.43 4.39 1.71
CA GLY A 280 16.05 5.51 1.01
C GLY A 280 17.20 6.13 1.79
N TRP A 281 17.19 6.02 3.13
CA TRP A 281 18.32 6.43 3.96
C TRP A 281 19.57 5.59 3.73
N LYS A 282 19.45 4.30 3.40
CA LYS A 282 20.63 3.45 3.14
C LYS A 282 21.54 4.03 2.06
N ALA A 283 20.97 4.50 0.95
CA ALA A 283 21.76 5.13 -0.11
C ALA A 283 22.47 6.40 0.35
N VAL A 284 21.85 7.18 1.25
CA VAL A 284 22.46 8.38 1.84
C VAL A 284 23.61 7.99 2.79
N LEU A 285 23.40 6.99 3.65
CA LEU A 285 24.38 6.57 4.66
C LEU A 285 25.54 5.79 4.06
N ASP A 286 25.30 5.00 3.01
CA ASP A 286 26.31 4.22 2.28
C ASP A 286 27.18 5.08 1.34
N ALA A 287 26.82 6.35 1.15
CA ALA A 287 27.64 7.28 0.39
C ALA A 287 29.08 7.32 0.96
N PRO A 288 30.13 7.28 0.13
CA PRO A 288 31.51 7.23 0.61
C PRO A 288 31.88 8.34 1.60
N SER A 289 31.29 9.52 1.45
CA SER A 289 31.41 10.68 2.35
C SER A 289 30.92 10.40 3.77
N ASN A 290 29.92 9.54 3.90
CA ASN A 290 29.16 9.30 5.13
C ASN A 290 29.58 7.98 5.82
N LYS A 291 30.02 6.98 5.06
CA LYS A 291 30.36 5.64 5.56
C LYS A 291 31.46 5.61 6.63
N ALA A 292 32.49 6.45 6.47
CA ALA A 292 33.58 6.56 7.45
C ALA A 292 33.08 7.11 8.79
N VAL A 293 32.20 8.12 8.74
CA VAL A 293 31.63 8.78 9.92
C VAL A 293 30.76 7.81 10.73
N PHE A 294 30.00 6.94 10.05
CA PHE A 294 29.12 5.98 10.71
C PHE A 294 29.81 4.70 11.21
N ALA A 295 31.02 4.41 10.71
CA ALA A 295 31.86 3.30 11.19
C ALA A 295 32.51 3.56 12.57
N GLY A 296 32.27 4.72 13.20
CA GLY A 296 32.84 5.08 14.49
C GLY A 296 34.21 5.77 14.40
N GLU A 297 34.70 6.03 13.18
CA GLU A 297 35.75 7.01 12.95
C GLU A 297 35.09 8.39 13.11
N TRP A 298 35.13 8.94 14.33
CA TRP A 298 34.62 10.29 14.56
C TRP A 298 35.26 11.23 13.55
N PRO A 299 34.45 12.06 12.87
CA PRO A 299 34.96 12.96 11.87
C PRO A 299 36.04 13.84 12.50
N GLN A 300 37.18 13.95 11.81
CA GLN A 300 38.13 15.03 12.07
C GLN A 300 37.34 16.35 12.15
N PRO A 301 37.71 17.30 13.02
CA PRO A 301 36.99 18.56 13.11
C PRO A 301 37.06 19.23 11.73
N ARG A 302 35.95 19.19 10.96
CA ARG A 302 35.69 19.67 9.58
C ARG A 302 35.16 18.64 8.57
N GLN A 303 34.97 17.36 8.90
CA GLN A 303 34.30 16.47 7.95
C GLN A 303 32.77 16.71 8.00
N THR A 304 32.25 17.37 6.97
CA THR A 304 30.82 17.63 6.80
C THR A 304 30.13 16.34 6.40
N ILE A 305 29.17 15.88 7.20
CA ILE A 305 28.27 14.78 6.79
C ILE A 305 27.34 15.36 5.73
N ASP A 306 27.33 14.74 4.56
CA ASP A 306 26.51 15.19 3.44
C ASP A 306 25.13 14.58 3.57
N LEU A 307 24.28 15.26 4.35
CA LEU A 307 22.89 14.91 4.54
C LEU A 307 22.01 15.77 3.62
N PRO A 308 21.03 15.18 2.92
CA PRO A 308 20.16 15.93 2.04
C PRO A 308 19.24 16.82 2.85
N ARG A 309 18.73 17.88 2.21
CA ARG A 309 17.53 18.56 2.70
C ARG A 309 16.34 17.62 2.59
N ILE A 310 15.37 17.77 3.49
CA ILE A 310 14.18 16.91 3.50
C ILE A 310 12.88 17.69 3.48
N HIS A 311 11.85 17.10 2.88
CA HIS A 311 10.46 17.44 3.16
C HIS A 311 9.88 16.39 4.10
N VAL A 312 9.16 16.84 5.14
CA VAL A 312 8.40 15.96 6.02
C VAL A 312 6.91 16.19 5.76
N ARG A 313 6.25 15.14 5.29
CA ARG A 313 4.87 15.20 4.81
C ARG A 313 4.04 14.06 5.41
N LEU A 314 2.73 14.21 5.33
CA LEU A 314 1.78 13.13 5.57
C LEU A 314 1.13 12.76 4.24
N ARG A 315 1.02 11.46 3.95
CA ARG A 315 0.39 11.00 2.70
C ARG A 315 -1.03 11.57 2.56
N GLY A 316 -1.36 12.06 1.37
CA GLY A 316 -2.68 12.62 1.06
C GLY A 316 -3.00 13.96 1.75
N CYS A 317 -2.03 14.59 2.41
CA CYS A 317 -2.19 15.89 3.06
C CYS A 317 -1.44 17.00 2.30
N LEU A 318 -1.94 18.24 2.39
CA LEU A 318 -1.24 19.40 1.84
C LEU A 318 0.08 19.62 2.59
N PRO A 319 1.17 20.02 1.90
CA PRO A 319 2.47 20.32 2.51
C PRO A 319 2.37 21.27 3.70
N TYR A 320 3.22 21.08 4.71
CA TYR A 320 3.27 21.93 5.91
C TYR A 320 4.47 22.86 5.79
N GLY A 321 4.23 24.17 5.64
CA GLY A 321 5.28 25.17 5.38
C GLY A 321 6.62 24.96 6.12
N PRO A 322 6.64 24.93 7.46
CA PRO A 322 7.89 24.77 8.24
C PRO A 322 8.59 23.42 8.07
N LEU A 323 7.90 22.41 7.53
CA LEU A 323 8.40 21.05 7.36
C LEU A 323 8.89 20.78 5.92
N GLU A 324 8.91 21.81 5.08
CA GLU A 324 9.40 21.74 3.71
C GLU A 324 10.84 22.25 3.62
N SER A 325 11.68 21.55 2.84
CA SER A 325 13.08 21.92 2.60
C SER A 325 13.91 22.11 3.89
N MET A 326 13.64 21.30 4.91
CA MET A 326 14.35 21.34 6.19
C MET A 326 15.83 21.00 5.99
N THR A 327 16.68 21.66 6.76
CA THR A 327 18.14 21.52 6.69
C THR A 327 18.66 20.68 7.86
N PRO A 328 19.69 19.84 7.66
CA PRO A 328 20.32 19.10 8.75
C PRO A 328 20.90 20.08 9.78
N LYS A 329 20.53 19.93 11.05
CA LYS A 329 21.02 20.77 12.15
C LYS A 329 22.16 20.11 12.89
N TRP A 330 21.94 18.86 13.32
CA TRP A 330 22.93 18.04 13.98
C TRP A 330 22.55 16.57 13.85
N ILE A 331 23.54 15.71 14.07
CA ILE A 331 23.40 14.27 14.13
C ILE A 331 24.25 13.78 15.29
N ASP A 332 23.72 12.81 16.02
CA ASP A 332 24.38 12.20 17.17
C ASP A 332 24.18 10.68 17.13
N LYS A 333 25.09 9.93 17.74
CA LYS A 333 25.03 8.47 17.81
C LYS A 333 24.63 8.05 19.22
N HIS A 334 23.46 7.45 19.35
CA HIS A 334 22.91 6.96 20.63
C HIS A 334 22.90 5.44 20.59
N GLY A 335 24.02 4.83 21.00
CA GLY A 335 24.21 3.38 20.89
C GLY A 335 24.25 2.92 19.43
N PRO A 336 23.39 1.96 19.00
CA PRO A 336 23.30 1.53 17.59
C PRO A 336 22.48 2.48 16.71
N GLU A 337 21.89 3.53 17.27
CA GLU A 337 20.95 4.42 16.57
C GLU A 337 21.59 5.74 16.18
N LEU A 338 21.10 6.32 15.08
CA LEU A 338 21.45 7.67 14.65
C LEU A 338 20.31 8.62 14.99
N LEU A 339 20.53 9.52 15.95
CA LEU A 339 19.60 10.59 16.28
C LEU A 339 19.89 11.77 15.36
N MET A 340 18.89 12.18 14.58
CA MET A 340 18.99 13.30 13.66
C MET A 340 18.06 14.42 14.08
N ALA A 341 18.52 15.65 13.87
CA ALA A 341 17.69 16.84 13.95
C ALA A 341 17.79 17.64 12.65
N TYR A 342 16.62 18.05 12.18
CA TYR A 342 16.44 18.89 11.02
C TYR A 342 15.69 20.16 11.43
N GLN A 343 16.01 21.29 10.81
CA GLN A 343 15.43 22.58 11.14
C GLN A 343 14.85 23.27 9.91
N SER A 344 13.75 24.01 10.09
CA SER A 344 13.22 24.93 9.08
C SER A 344 14.29 25.95 8.68
N ILE A 345 14.16 26.51 7.48
CA ILE A 345 15.15 27.45 6.89
C ILE A 345 15.39 28.67 7.80
N ASP A 346 14.34 29.14 8.48
CA ASP A 346 14.39 30.27 9.40
C ASP A 346 14.76 29.90 10.84
N GLY A 347 14.96 28.62 11.13
CA GLY A 347 15.37 28.16 12.46
C GLY A 347 14.23 28.01 13.48
N LEU A 348 12.99 28.28 13.10
CA LEU A 348 11.87 28.36 14.05
C LEU A 348 11.23 27.01 14.38
N VAL A 349 11.37 26.00 13.52
CA VAL A 349 10.85 24.64 13.77
C VAL A 349 11.98 23.63 13.64
N GLU A 350 12.04 22.68 14.58
CA GLU A 350 12.98 21.56 14.57
C GLU A 350 12.22 20.25 14.63
N ILE A 351 12.61 19.30 13.80
CA ILE A 351 12.14 17.91 13.85
C ILE A 351 13.30 16.99 14.24
N ARG A 352 13.04 16.03 15.12
CA ARG A 352 13.99 15.01 15.55
C ARG A 352 13.45 13.62 15.25
N PHE A 353 14.34 12.70 14.94
CA PHE A 353 13.98 11.29 14.73
C PHE A 353 15.22 10.42 14.85
N GLN A 354 15.03 9.13 15.11
CA GLN A 354 16.13 8.17 15.20
C GLN A 354 16.05 7.15 14.09
N LEU A 355 17.18 6.85 13.47
CA LEU A 355 17.32 5.69 12.59
C LEU A 355 17.92 4.53 13.40
N ALA A 356 17.09 3.54 13.71
CA ALA A 356 17.55 2.31 14.32
C ALA A 356 17.94 1.32 13.21
N LEU A 357 19.18 1.43 12.73
CA LEU A 357 19.67 0.74 11.53
C LEU A 357 19.61 -0.79 11.65
N GLU A 358 19.91 -1.34 12.83
CA GLU A 358 19.85 -2.79 13.09
C GLU A 358 18.42 -3.32 13.10
N GLU A 359 17.47 -2.50 13.55
CA GLU A 359 16.06 -2.84 13.61
C GLU A 359 15.33 -2.55 12.30
N GLU A 360 15.96 -1.83 11.36
CA GLU A 360 15.33 -1.29 10.14
C GLU A 360 14.17 -0.31 10.42
N ARG A 361 14.21 0.39 11.57
CA ARG A 361 13.12 1.26 12.05
C ARG A 361 13.45 2.74 12.04
N LEU A 362 12.46 3.56 11.69
CA LEU A 362 12.44 4.99 11.99
C LEU A 362 11.66 5.21 13.30
N LYS A 363 12.33 5.71 14.35
CA LYS A 363 11.66 6.08 15.60
C LYS A 363 11.30 7.56 15.58
N PHE A 364 10.00 7.82 15.60
CA PHE A 364 9.42 9.16 15.62
C PHE A 364 8.32 9.20 16.68
N ASP A 365 8.49 10.07 17.68
CA ASP A 365 7.50 10.33 18.72
C ASP A 365 6.96 11.73 18.56
N LEU A 366 5.70 11.87 18.13
CA LEU A 366 5.05 13.14 17.87
C LEU A 366 5.29 14.19 18.98
N PHE A 367 5.23 13.77 20.25
CA PHE A 367 5.29 14.68 21.40
C PHE A 367 6.71 15.11 21.77
N ASN A 368 7.71 14.36 21.32
CA ASN A 368 9.12 14.60 21.62
C ASN A 368 9.99 14.82 20.37
N SER A 369 9.36 14.92 19.20
CA SER A 369 10.07 14.97 17.92
C SER A 369 9.84 16.26 17.16
N VAL A 370 8.88 17.12 17.54
CA VAL A 370 8.64 18.39 16.83
C VAL A 370 8.65 19.54 17.84
N TYR A 371 9.52 20.50 17.61
CA TYR A 371 9.75 21.64 18.48
C TYR A 371 9.56 22.94 17.70
N GLY A 372 8.81 23.88 18.27
CA GLY A 372 8.66 25.22 17.74
C GLY A 372 9.27 26.26 18.67
N HIS A 373 9.93 27.27 18.10
CA HIS A 373 10.42 28.45 18.79
C HIS A 373 9.57 29.66 18.39
N ASP A 374 9.12 30.44 19.37
CA ASP A 374 8.38 31.68 19.13
C ASP A 374 9.30 32.88 19.41
N ASP A 375 9.72 33.56 18.34
CA ASP A 375 10.53 34.79 18.40
C ASP A 375 9.67 36.06 18.33
N GLY A 376 8.34 35.93 18.36
CA GLY A 376 7.40 37.04 18.22
C GLY A 376 7.09 37.44 16.77
N SER A 377 7.73 36.83 15.77
CA SER A 377 7.48 37.13 14.35
C SER A 377 6.13 36.59 13.85
N VAL A 378 5.67 37.09 12.71
CA VAL A 378 4.53 36.51 11.98
C VAL A 378 4.84 35.06 11.56
N ALA A 379 6.05 34.79 11.09
CA ALA A 379 6.48 33.45 10.68
C ALA A 379 6.38 32.43 11.82
N ALA A 380 6.76 32.80 13.04
CA ALA A 380 6.62 31.91 14.19
C ALA A 380 5.15 31.56 14.50
N ALA A 381 4.23 32.52 14.34
CA ALA A 381 2.80 32.24 14.50
C ALA A 381 2.25 31.34 13.37
N GLU A 382 2.68 31.55 12.13
CA GLU A 382 2.30 30.70 10.98
C GLU A 382 2.80 29.27 11.16
N HIS A 383 4.05 29.11 11.59
CA HIS A 383 4.62 27.79 11.86
C HIS A 383 3.91 27.08 12.98
N ARG A 384 3.56 27.79 14.06
CA ARG A 384 2.73 27.21 15.11
C ARG A 384 1.40 26.70 14.56
N ARG A 385 0.72 27.45 13.69
CA ARG A 385 -0.52 27.01 13.03
C ARG A 385 -0.29 25.73 12.22
N GLU A 386 0.76 25.70 11.39
CA GLU A 386 1.08 24.55 10.54
C GLU A 386 1.51 23.30 11.34
N THR A 387 2.26 23.47 12.42
CA THR A 387 2.64 22.35 13.31
C THR A 387 1.41 21.77 14.01
N GLN A 388 0.44 22.59 14.44
CA GLN A 388 -0.82 22.09 15.00
C GLN A 388 -1.66 21.34 13.94
N ARG A 389 -1.65 21.82 12.69
CA ARG A 389 -2.27 21.12 11.56
C ARG A 389 -1.62 19.75 11.35
N PHE A 390 -0.28 19.69 11.34
CA PHE A 390 0.49 18.46 11.22
C PHE A 390 0.16 17.47 12.35
N PHE A 391 0.13 17.92 13.61
CA PHE A 391 -0.20 17.07 14.75
C PHE A 391 -1.58 16.45 14.64
N ARG A 392 -2.60 17.27 14.36
CA ARG A 392 -3.96 16.76 14.15
C ARG A 392 -3.99 15.73 13.01
N ASP A 393 -3.39 16.05 11.87
CA ASP A 393 -3.43 15.19 10.70
C ASP A 393 -2.67 13.88 10.91
N PHE A 394 -1.55 13.91 11.64
CA PHE A 394 -0.79 12.72 12.03
C PHE A 394 -1.62 11.82 12.96
N MET A 395 -2.27 12.41 13.97
CA MET A 395 -3.15 11.68 14.88
C MET A 395 -4.42 11.11 14.22
N LEU A 396 -4.78 11.60 13.03
CA LEU A 396 -5.90 11.10 12.22
C LEU A 396 -5.42 10.11 11.17
N ASN A 397 -4.64 9.10 11.58
CA ASN A 397 -4.08 8.05 10.74
C ASN A 397 -3.11 8.57 9.66
N GLY A 398 -2.33 9.61 9.99
CA GLY A 398 -1.33 10.13 9.08
C GLY A 398 -0.18 9.15 8.88
N GLU A 399 0.16 8.92 7.61
CA GLU A 399 1.33 8.16 7.20
C GLU A 399 2.50 9.13 7.00
N LEU A 400 3.50 9.09 7.89
CA LEU A 400 4.66 9.98 7.81
C LEU A 400 5.54 9.60 6.62
N GLN A 401 5.94 10.58 5.82
CA GLN A 401 6.86 10.41 4.71
C GLN A 401 7.96 11.46 4.78
N MET A 402 9.21 11.02 4.62
CA MET A 402 10.38 11.88 4.48
C MET A 402 10.89 11.77 3.05
N TRP A 403 10.99 12.90 2.37
CA TRP A 403 11.42 12.99 0.98
C TRP A 403 12.72 13.77 0.89
N ASN A 404 13.65 13.33 0.04
CA ASN A 404 14.80 14.12 -0.35
C ASN A 404 14.30 15.33 -1.14
N ALA A 405 14.59 16.54 -0.65
CA ALA A 405 14.06 17.77 -1.23
C ALA A 405 14.68 18.13 -2.59
N ASP A 406 15.86 17.60 -2.88
CA ASP A 406 16.59 17.89 -4.11
C ASP A 406 16.25 16.90 -5.23
N THR A 407 16.06 15.62 -4.88
CA THR A 407 15.82 14.55 -5.87
C THR A 407 14.36 14.13 -5.97
N GLY A 408 13.53 14.47 -4.97
CA GLY A 408 12.18 13.95 -4.85
C GLY A 408 12.10 12.45 -4.53
N ALA A 409 13.21 11.83 -4.12
CA ALA A 409 13.21 10.42 -3.71
C ALA A 409 12.64 10.24 -2.30
N LEU A 410 11.80 9.22 -2.10
CA LEU A 410 11.31 8.85 -0.77
C LEU A 410 12.46 8.24 0.06
N LEU A 411 12.77 8.87 1.20
CA LEU A 411 13.81 8.43 2.12
C LEU A 411 13.28 7.46 3.18
N SER A 412 12.09 7.76 3.70
CA SER A 412 11.45 7.02 4.78
C SER A 412 9.93 7.12 4.71
N ARG A 413 9.25 6.07 5.15
CA ARG A 413 7.80 6.03 5.35
C ARG A 413 7.47 5.27 6.62
N LEU A 414 6.65 5.84 7.50
CA LEU A 414 6.02 5.10 8.61
C LEU A 414 4.61 4.69 8.21
N ASP A 415 4.12 3.59 8.77
CA ASP A 415 2.70 3.24 8.64
C ASP A 415 1.79 4.31 9.26
N ALA A 416 0.50 4.26 8.90
CA ALA A 416 -0.50 5.15 9.46
C ALA A 416 -0.48 5.09 11.00
N TYR A 417 -0.35 6.25 11.64
CA TYR A 417 -0.34 6.34 13.10
C TYR A 417 -1.73 6.03 13.67
N ILE A 418 -1.83 4.97 14.48
CA ILE A 418 -3.07 4.59 15.16
C ILE A 418 -2.94 4.99 16.64
N PRO A 419 -3.65 6.04 17.11
CA PRO A 419 -3.64 6.41 18.52
C PRO A 419 -4.17 5.26 19.38
N GLN A 420 -3.41 4.86 20.40
CA GLN A 420 -3.82 3.83 21.35
C GLN A 420 -4.35 4.47 22.64
N ASN A 421 -5.47 3.94 23.16
CA ASN A 421 -6.08 4.39 24.42
C ASN A 421 -6.47 5.88 24.47
N MET A 422 -6.72 6.50 23.31
CA MET A 422 -7.20 7.88 23.21
C MET A 422 -8.15 8.04 22.04
N MET A 423 -9.07 9.00 22.15
CA MET A 423 -9.85 9.50 21.02
C MET A 423 -9.49 10.95 20.77
N ILE A 424 -9.29 11.30 19.51
CA ILE A 424 -8.99 12.67 19.11
C ILE A 424 -10.26 13.50 19.14
N ASP A 425 -10.25 14.54 19.98
CA ASP A 425 -11.25 15.60 19.92
C ASP A 425 -10.92 16.51 18.73
N LEU A 426 -11.60 16.24 17.61
CA LEU A 426 -11.39 16.95 16.37
C LEU A 426 -11.73 18.45 16.52
N ASP A 427 -12.81 18.78 17.23
CA ASP A 427 -13.25 20.15 17.43
C ASP A 427 -12.24 20.94 18.27
N ALA A 428 -11.69 20.33 19.32
CA ALA A 428 -10.63 20.93 20.11
C ALA A 428 -9.35 21.18 19.27
N CYS A 429 -8.93 20.21 18.46
CA CYS A 429 -7.77 20.39 17.57
C CYS A 429 -7.99 21.56 16.59
N ASN A 430 -9.19 21.67 16.02
CA ASN A 430 -9.53 22.74 15.09
C ASN A 430 -9.62 24.10 15.78
N ALA A 431 -10.14 24.15 17.01
CA ALA A 431 -10.14 25.37 17.82
C ALA A 431 -8.72 25.87 18.11
N ILE A 432 -7.78 24.95 18.37
CA ILE A 432 -6.35 25.29 18.55
C ILE A 432 -5.75 25.87 17.27
N ILE A 433 -6.01 25.27 16.10
CA ILE A 433 -5.54 25.77 14.81
C ILE A 433 -6.15 27.14 14.50
N ALA A 434 -7.45 27.32 14.75
CA ALA A 434 -8.13 28.60 14.56
C ALA A 434 -7.60 29.69 15.51
N ALA A 435 -7.25 29.34 16.75
CA ALA A 435 -6.60 30.27 17.67
C ALA A 435 -5.21 30.69 17.18
N ALA A 436 -4.42 29.75 16.65
CA ALA A 436 -3.13 30.06 16.03
C ALA A 436 -3.29 30.95 14.78
N GLN A 437 -4.34 30.74 13.98
CA GLN A 437 -4.66 31.61 12.83
C GLN A 437 -4.97 33.05 13.26
N LYS A 438 -5.73 33.24 14.33
CA LYS A 438 -6.01 34.59 14.86
C LYS A 438 -4.75 35.31 15.34
N GLU A 439 -3.79 34.57 15.88
CA GLU A 439 -2.50 35.13 16.28
C GLU A 439 -1.68 35.61 15.07
N VAL A 440 -1.70 34.86 13.95
CA VAL A 440 -1.08 35.29 12.69
C VAL A 440 -1.68 36.62 12.23
N GLU A 441 -3.02 36.71 12.19
CA GLU A 441 -3.74 37.93 11.79
C GLU A 441 -3.42 39.12 12.70
N TYR A 442 -3.32 38.88 14.01
CA TYR A 442 -2.94 39.90 14.98
C TYR A 442 -1.53 40.45 14.74
N ARG A 443 -0.54 39.57 14.54
CA ARG A 443 0.85 39.98 14.29
C ARG A 443 1.03 40.68 12.95
N LEU A 444 0.31 40.26 11.91
CA LEU A 444 0.25 40.97 10.63
C LEU A 444 -0.27 42.39 10.81
N ALA A 445 -1.39 42.56 11.52
CA ALA A 445 -1.97 43.87 11.77
C ALA A 445 -1.09 44.79 12.65
N GLN A 446 -0.20 44.23 13.46
CA GLN A 446 0.82 45.01 14.20
C GLN A 446 1.98 45.43 13.31
N THR A 447 2.39 44.55 12.40
CA THR A 447 3.49 44.83 11.46
C THR A 447 3.09 45.92 10.46
N ASP A 448 1.84 45.93 9.98
CA ASP A 448 1.31 46.95 9.06
C ASP A 448 1.15 48.34 9.69
N ARG A 449 1.26 48.45 11.02
CA ARG A 449 1.15 49.73 11.76
C ARG A 449 2.49 50.37 12.05
N LEU A 450 3.60 49.67 11.81
CA LEU A 450 4.98 50.13 11.97
C LEU A 450 5.54 50.54 10.60
#